data_AF-A0A0B2Q5F8-F1
#
_entry.id   AF-A0A0B2Q5F8-F1
#
_cell.length_a   1.000
_cell.length_b   1.000
_cell.length_c   1.000
_cell.angle_alpha   90.00
_cell.angle_beta   90.00
_cell.angle_gamma   90.00
#
_symmetry.space_group_name_H-M   'P 1'
#
loop_
_entity.id
_entity.type
_entity.pdbx_description
1 polymer ?
#
loop_
_entity_poly.entity_id
_entity_poly.type
_entity_poly.pdbx_seq_one_letter_code
_entity_poly.pdbx_strand_id
1 'polypeptide(L)'
;MHIYFVFQWAGSSVYYLLNLWSRSVTSVRYLKSDKPNLLDEYVPKVIEGFVSSRFDSLQSELSDELGENPLDNVEVLQDQLEFFPFLCRFQYESCSSYLMKIVEPIMKSYMNEIHVDSYELSVTESKLAWFTHIVAAILRTKQISGSSGESHEILDAEISACVLQLINICDSGFHSKVCPYVPIWE
;
A
#
# COMPACT_ATOMS: atom_id res chain seq x y z
N MET A 1 -18.84 19.05 -2.41
CA MET A 1 -19.65 18.17 -1.56
C MET A 1 -20.38 17.04 -2.32
N HIS A 2 -19.84 16.53 -3.44
CA HIS A 2 -20.49 15.43 -4.20
C HIS A 2 -19.55 14.24 -4.48
N ILE A 3 -18.28 14.28 -4.05
CA ILE A 3 -17.29 13.23 -4.32
C ILE A 3 -17.13 12.28 -3.13
N TYR A 4 -17.31 12.76 -1.90
CA TYR A 4 -17.23 11.93 -0.68
C TYR A 4 -18.33 10.86 -0.57
N PHE A 5 -19.52 11.13 -1.09
CA PHE A 5 -20.61 10.14 -1.16
C PHE A 5 -20.36 9.04 -2.19
N VAL A 6 -19.49 9.30 -3.18
CA VAL A 6 -19.15 8.29 -4.19
C VAL A 6 -18.30 7.20 -3.55
N PHE A 7 -17.45 7.45 -2.56
CA PHE A 7 -16.58 6.40 -2.02
C PHE A 7 -17.32 5.39 -1.13
N GLN A 8 -18.30 5.81 -0.31
CA GLN A 8 -19.12 4.85 0.44
C GLN A 8 -20.04 4.01 -0.47
N TRP A 9 -20.53 4.57 -1.58
CA TRP A 9 -21.40 3.83 -2.52
C TRP A 9 -20.62 3.08 -3.61
N ALA A 10 -19.52 3.63 -4.12
CA ALA A 10 -18.61 2.99 -5.07
C ALA A 10 -17.65 2.01 -4.40
N GLY A 11 -17.46 2.06 -3.07
CA GLY A 11 -16.72 1.04 -2.34
C GLY A 11 -17.27 -0.37 -2.59
N SER A 12 -18.59 -0.50 -2.77
CA SER A 12 -19.21 -1.76 -3.17
C SER A 12 -18.90 -2.15 -4.62
N SER A 13 -19.05 -1.25 -5.60
CA SER A 13 -18.86 -1.56 -7.01
C SER A 13 -17.39 -1.75 -7.40
N VAL A 14 -16.49 -0.97 -6.81
CA VAL A 14 -15.03 -1.11 -6.96
C VAL A 14 -14.56 -2.42 -6.35
N TYR A 15 -15.08 -2.80 -5.17
CA TYR A 15 -14.80 -4.11 -4.58
C TYR A 15 -15.24 -5.26 -5.51
N TYR A 16 -16.47 -5.21 -6.04
CA TYR A 16 -16.94 -6.24 -6.98
C TYR A 16 -16.12 -6.29 -8.27
N LEU A 17 -15.72 -5.13 -8.81
CA LEU A 17 -14.87 -5.05 -10.00
C LEU A 17 -13.49 -5.65 -9.74
N LEU A 18 -12.85 -5.29 -8.62
CA LEU A 18 -11.52 -5.79 -8.28
C LEU A 18 -11.54 -7.27 -7.93
N ASN A 19 -12.62 -7.75 -7.30
CA ASN A 19 -12.85 -9.17 -7.10
C ASN A 19 -13.05 -9.92 -8.45
N LEU A 20 -13.76 -9.31 -9.41
CA LEU A 20 -13.86 -9.85 -10.77
C LEU A 20 -12.49 -9.95 -11.46
N TRP A 21 -11.62 -8.96 -11.29
CA TRP A 21 -10.24 -9.00 -11.79
C TRP A 21 -9.43 -10.12 -11.14
N SER A 22 -9.53 -10.28 -9.81
CA SER A 22 -8.89 -11.38 -9.07
C SER A 22 -9.33 -12.76 -9.60
N ARG A 23 -10.64 -12.94 -9.83
CA ARG A 23 -11.19 -14.18 -10.41
C ARG A 23 -10.75 -14.41 -11.85
N SER A 24 -10.62 -13.34 -12.64
CA SER A 24 -10.11 -13.42 -14.01
C SER A 24 -8.67 -13.90 -14.04
N VAL A 25 -7.80 -13.27 -13.26
CA VAL A 25 -6.37 -13.58 -13.12
C VAL A 25 -6.13 -15.01 -12.61
N THR A 26 -6.90 -15.45 -11.61
CA THR A 26 -6.81 -16.82 -11.11
C THR A 26 -7.25 -17.84 -12.14
N SER A 27 -8.24 -17.51 -12.98
CA SER A 27 -8.72 -18.37 -14.07
C SER A 27 -7.70 -18.56 -15.19
N VAL A 28 -6.85 -17.56 -15.47
CA VAL A 28 -5.77 -17.65 -16.49
C VAL A 28 -4.82 -18.79 -16.17
N ARG A 29 -4.49 -19.02 -14.89
CA ARG A 29 -3.59 -20.10 -14.48
C ARG A 29 -4.10 -21.50 -14.82
N TYR A 30 -5.39 -21.64 -15.08
CA TYR A 30 -6.01 -22.90 -15.52
C TYR A 30 -6.17 -23.01 -17.04
N LEU A 31 -6.03 -21.90 -17.77
CA LEU A 31 -6.10 -21.86 -19.23
C LEU A 31 -4.73 -22.21 -19.82
N LYS A 32 -4.56 -23.46 -20.27
CA LYS A 32 -3.38 -23.91 -21.04
C LYS A 32 -3.40 -23.38 -22.48
N SER A 33 -3.63 -22.07 -22.66
CA SER A 33 -3.63 -21.45 -23.98
C SER A 33 -2.41 -20.55 -24.13
N ASP A 34 -1.60 -20.84 -25.15
CA ASP A 34 -0.38 -20.12 -25.52
C ASP A 34 -0.65 -18.77 -26.21
N LYS A 35 -1.78 -18.13 -25.89
CA LYS A 35 -2.18 -16.84 -26.45
C LYS A 35 -1.79 -15.73 -25.48
N PRO A 36 -1.21 -14.61 -25.98
CA PRO A 36 -0.92 -13.46 -25.13
C PRO A 36 -2.24 -12.99 -24.50
N ASN A 37 -2.27 -13.01 -23.17
CA ASN A 37 -3.43 -12.51 -22.45
C ASN A 37 -3.25 -10.99 -22.29
N LEU A 38 -4.30 -10.20 -22.52
CA LEU A 38 -4.25 -8.75 -22.32
C LEU A 38 -4.14 -8.39 -20.83
N LEU A 39 -4.37 -9.34 -19.93
CA LEU A 39 -4.34 -9.12 -18.49
C LEU A 39 -2.94 -8.76 -18.00
N ASP A 40 -1.89 -9.26 -18.66
CA ASP A 40 -0.50 -8.88 -18.40
C ASP A 40 -0.26 -7.36 -18.54
N GLU A 41 -1.00 -6.69 -19.43
CA GLU A 41 -0.90 -5.24 -19.65
C GLU A 41 -1.82 -4.43 -18.71
N TYR A 42 -3.01 -4.93 -18.42
CA TYR A 42 -4.03 -4.17 -17.68
C TYR A 42 -3.97 -4.36 -16.16
N VAL A 43 -3.53 -5.51 -15.66
CA VAL A 43 -3.45 -5.78 -14.22
C VAL A 43 -2.53 -4.77 -13.51
N PRO A 44 -1.31 -4.48 -14.01
CA PRO A 44 -0.47 -3.44 -13.42
C PRO A 44 -1.18 -2.09 -13.37
N LYS A 45 -1.81 -1.65 -14.46
CA LYS A 45 -2.53 -0.37 -14.53
C LYS A 45 -3.69 -0.27 -13.53
N VAL A 46 -4.40 -1.37 -13.28
CA VAL A 46 -5.48 -1.43 -12.28
C VAL A 46 -4.91 -1.28 -10.87
N ILE A 47 -3.79 -1.95 -10.57
CA ILE A 47 -3.09 -1.82 -9.28
C ILE A 47 -2.62 -0.39 -9.09
N GLU A 48 -1.98 0.20 -10.09
CA GLU A 48 -1.47 1.57 -10.03
C GLU A 48 -2.60 2.58 -9.82
N GLY A 49 -3.68 2.47 -10.58
CA GLY A 49 -4.84 3.35 -10.43
C GLY A 49 -5.50 3.23 -9.06
N PHE A 50 -5.59 2.01 -8.51
CA PHE A 50 -6.13 1.79 -7.18
C PHE A 50 -5.24 2.42 -6.10
N VAL A 51 -3.94 2.11 -6.09
CA VAL A 51 -3.00 2.62 -5.08
C VAL A 51 -2.92 4.15 -5.15
N SER A 52 -2.72 4.73 -6.34
CA SER A 52 -2.68 6.19 -6.50
C SER A 52 -3.95 6.85 -5.99
N SER A 53 -5.13 6.33 -6.38
CA SER A 53 -6.41 6.88 -5.94
C SER A 53 -6.56 6.83 -4.42
N ARG A 54 -6.05 5.79 -3.74
CA ARG A 54 -6.12 5.70 -2.28
C ARG A 54 -5.17 6.70 -1.62
N PHE A 55 -3.95 6.86 -2.13
CA PHE A 55 -2.98 7.81 -1.59
C PHE A 55 -3.43 9.27 -1.77
N ASP A 56 -4.08 9.59 -2.89
CA ASP A 56 -4.67 10.91 -3.15
C ASP A 56 -5.87 11.18 -2.22
N SER A 57 -6.69 10.16 -1.95
CA SER A 57 -7.82 10.25 -1.00
C SER A 57 -7.34 10.53 0.42
N LEU A 58 -6.28 9.86 0.88
CA LEU A 58 -5.71 10.07 2.23
C LEU A 58 -5.30 11.52 2.46
N GLN A 59 -4.73 12.17 1.44
CA GLN A 59 -4.36 13.57 1.50
C GLN A 59 -5.57 14.49 1.59
N SER A 60 -6.69 14.14 0.93
CA SER A 60 -7.93 14.89 0.95
C SER A 60 -8.80 14.67 2.19
N GLU A 61 -8.76 13.47 2.78
CA GLU A 61 -9.56 13.08 3.95
C GLU A 61 -9.01 13.70 5.24
N LEU A 62 -7.69 13.72 5.40
CA LEU A 62 -7.06 14.34 6.56
C LEU A 62 -7.23 15.88 6.57
N SER A 63 -7.42 16.51 5.40
CA SER A 63 -7.56 17.97 5.27
C SER A 63 -8.93 18.46 5.76
N ASP A 64 -9.90 17.56 5.87
CA ASP A 64 -11.25 17.86 6.33
C ASP A 64 -11.31 17.50 7.82
N GLU A 65 -11.55 18.47 8.72
CA GLU A 65 -11.55 18.27 10.19
C GLU A 65 -12.61 17.24 10.69
N LEU A 66 -13.46 16.73 9.80
CA LEU A 66 -14.46 15.69 10.05
C LEU A 66 -14.11 14.32 9.42
N GLY A 67 -12.92 14.17 8.82
CA GLY A 67 -12.49 12.92 8.22
C GLY A 67 -12.17 11.85 9.26
N GLU A 68 -12.99 10.80 9.33
CA GLU A 68 -12.66 9.57 10.06
C GLU A 68 -11.33 9.02 9.52
N ASN A 69 -10.35 8.75 10.39
CA ASN A 69 -9.06 8.23 9.93
C ASN A 69 -9.31 6.83 9.33
N PRO A 70 -8.97 6.57 8.06
CA PRO A 70 -9.20 5.26 7.45
C PRO A 70 -8.40 4.13 8.11
N LEU A 71 -7.41 4.46 8.95
CA LEU A 71 -6.70 3.51 9.81
C LEU A 71 -7.51 3.11 11.06
N ASP A 72 -8.55 3.84 11.45
CA ASP A 72 -9.41 3.49 12.60
C ASP A 72 -10.28 2.26 12.29
N ASN A 73 -10.49 1.95 11.00
CA ASN A 73 -11.25 0.79 10.53
C ASN A 73 -10.36 -0.22 9.79
N VAL A 74 -9.38 -0.79 10.50
CA VAL A 74 -8.43 -1.79 9.96
C VAL A 74 -9.14 -2.99 9.33
N GLU A 75 -10.30 -3.40 9.84
CA GLU A 75 -11.08 -4.52 9.26
C GLU A 75 -11.55 -4.19 7.84
N VAL A 76 -12.13 -2.99 7.64
CA VAL A 76 -12.59 -2.51 6.33
C VAL A 76 -11.41 -2.36 5.36
N LEU A 77 -10.26 -1.90 5.86
CA LEU A 77 -9.03 -1.82 5.07
C LEU A 77 -8.57 -3.20 4.60
N GLN A 78 -8.61 -4.21 5.46
CA GLN A 78 -8.23 -5.57 5.11
C GLN A 78 -9.18 -6.20 4.09
N ASP A 79 -10.49 -5.95 4.21
CA ASP A 79 -11.49 -6.41 3.25
C ASP A 79 -11.26 -5.77 1.87
N GLN A 80 -10.92 -4.48 1.83
CA GLN A 80 -10.54 -3.79 0.60
C GLN A 80 -9.23 -4.30 0.00
N LEU A 81 -8.37 -4.95 0.78
CA LEU A 81 -7.11 -5.52 0.30
C LEU A 81 -7.22 -7.01 -0.01
N GLU A 82 -8.39 -7.64 0.14
CA GLU A 82 -8.57 -9.09 -0.06
C GLU A 82 -8.19 -9.54 -1.47
N PHE A 83 -8.53 -8.75 -2.51
CA PHE A 83 -8.20 -9.08 -3.90
C PHE A 83 -6.75 -8.75 -4.28
N PHE A 84 -6.10 -7.84 -3.56
CA PHE A 84 -4.84 -7.20 -3.96
C PHE A 84 -3.68 -8.20 -4.13
N PRO A 85 -3.49 -9.19 -3.23
CA PRO A 85 -2.44 -10.18 -3.37
C PRO A 85 -2.55 -11.00 -4.64
N PHE A 86 -3.77 -11.30 -5.11
CA PHE A 86 -3.98 -12.10 -6.31
C PHE A 86 -3.58 -11.35 -7.58
N LEU A 87 -3.88 -10.04 -7.64
CA LEU A 87 -3.50 -9.16 -8.74
C LEU A 87 -1.98 -8.92 -8.73
N CYS A 88 -1.41 -8.57 -7.59
CA CYS A 88 0.03 -8.31 -7.51
C CYS A 88 0.85 -9.57 -7.82
N ARG A 89 0.46 -10.75 -7.32
CA ARG A 89 1.22 -12.00 -7.61
C ARG A 89 1.12 -12.46 -9.06
N PHE A 90 0.19 -11.93 -9.85
CA PHE A 90 0.10 -12.21 -11.28
C PHE A 90 1.18 -11.47 -12.08
N GLN A 91 1.50 -10.24 -11.68
CA GLN A 91 2.55 -9.41 -12.27
C GLN A 91 3.46 -8.87 -11.16
N TYR A 92 4.17 -9.78 -10.47
CA TYR A 92 4.77 -9.45 -9.19
C TYR A 92 5.96 -8.50 -9.29
N GLU A 93 6.78 -8.67 -10.33
CA GLU A 93 7.91 -7.79 -10.60
C GLU A 93 7.45 -6.34 -10.86
N SER A 94 6.43 -6.16 -11.72
CA SER A 94 5.88 -4.83 -12.00
C SER A 94 5.20 -4.21 -10.78
N CYS A 95 4.40 -4.99 -10.02
CA CYS A 95 3.75 -4.48 -8.81
C CYS A 95 4.80 -4.11 -7.73
N SER A 96 5.80 -4.95 -7.47
CA SER A 96 6.85 -4.68 -6.48
C SER A 96 7.63 -3.40 -6.83
N SER A 97 8.09 -3.30 -8.09
CA SER A 97 8.83 -2.12 -8.56
C SER A 97 8.01 -0.83 -8.42
N TYR A 98 6.72 -0.88 -8.74
CA TYR A 98 5.82 0.26 -8.56
C TYR A 98 5.64 0.65 -7.09
N LEU A 99 5.40 -0.33 -6.21
CA LEU A 99 5.24 -0.10 -4.77
C LEU A 99 6.49 0.56 -4.18
N MET A 100 7.68 0.08 -4.54
CA MET A 100 8.96 0.67 -4.13
C MET A 100 9.11 2.12 -4.65
N LYS A 101 8.78 2.35 -5.92
CA LYS A 101 8.84 3.69 -6.54
C LYS A 101 7.96 4.71 -5.83
N ILE A 102 6.79 4.31 -5.31
CA ILE A 102 5.88 5.20 -4.59
C ILE A 102 6.33 5.42 -3.14
N VAL A 103 6.78 4.38 -2.44
CA VAL A 103 7.11 4.51 -1.02
C VAL A 103 8.42 5.27 -0.80
N GLU A 104 9.39 5.15 -1.70
CA GLU A 104 10.68 5.86 -1.60
C GLU A 104 10.58 7.38 -1.38
N PRO A 105 9.84 8.17 -2.20
CA PRO A 105 9.70 9.60 -1.97
C PRO A 105 8.95 9.93 -0.67
N ILE A 106 8.00 9.08 -0.28
CA ILE A 106 7.22 9.24 0.95
C ILE A 106 8.11 9.02 2.18
N MET A 107 8.97 8.00 2.15
CA MET A 107 9.99 7.77 3.17
C MET A 107 10.95 8.96 3.31
N LYS A 108 11.41 9.52 2.19
CA LYS A 108 12.30 10.68 2.18
C LYS A 108 11.64 11.92 2.78
N SER A 109 10.38 12.19 2.43
CA SER A 109 9.60 13.29 3.03
C SER A 109 9.42 13.06 4.53
N TYR A 110 9.08 11.84 4.95
CA TYR A 110 8.98 11.49 6.37
C TYR A 110 10.26 11.79 7.15
N MET A 111 11.42 11.34 6.65
CA MET A 111 12.72 11.56 7.30
C MET A 111 13.07 13.05 7.43
N ASN A 112 12.69 13.88 6.45
CA ASN A 112 12.95 15.32 6.49
C ASN A 112 12.02 16.05 7.47
N GLU A 113 10.79 15.56 7.65
CA GLU A 113 9.73 16.22 8.41
C GLU A 113 9.53 15.66 9.82
N ILE A 114 10.23 14.57 10.19
CA ILE A 114 10.04 13.84 11.44
C ILE A 114 10.22 14.69 12.72
N HIS A 115 10.89 15.84 12.60
CA HIS A 115 11.17 16.77 13.71
C HIS A 115 10.10 17.86 13.88
N VAL A 116 9.17 17.99 12.93
CA VAL A 116 8.16 19.05 12.93
C VAL A 116 6.79 18.38 12.93
N ASP A 117 6.12 18.41 14.07
CA ASP A 117 4.71 18.02 14.13
C ASP A 117 3.90 18.96 13.24
N SER A 118 3.51 18.44 12.09
CA SER A 118 2.78 19.15 11.07
C SER A 118 1.70 18.25 10.48
N TYR A 119 0.68 18.87 9.92
CA TYR A 119 -0.37 18.18 9.18
C TYR A 119 0.20 17.28 8.06
N GLU A 120 1.23 17.76 7.36
CA GLU A 120 1.93 17.01 6.29
C GLU A 120 2.63 15.75 6.82
N LEU A 121 3.15 15.80 8.07
CA LEU A 121 3.72 14.63 8.73
C LEU A 121 2.65 13.56 8.96
N SER A 122 1.46 13.94 9.45
CA SER A 122 0.35 12.99 9.68
C SER A 122 -0.17 12.36 8.38
N VAL A 123 -0.20 13.12 7.28
CA VAL A 123 -0.53 12.58 5.95
C VAL A 123 0.51 11.57 5.50
N THR A 124 1.78 11.89 5.69
CA THR A 124 2.90 11.03 5.32
C THR A 124 2.91 9.74 6.14
N GLU A 125 2.69 9.82 7.46
CA GLU A 125 2.54 8.66 8.35
C GLU A 125 1.37 7.78 7.93
N SER A 126 0.23 8.38 7.56
CA SER A 126 -0.95 7.64 7.11
C SER A 126 -0.68 6.90 5.80
N LYS A 127 0.02 7.53 4.85
CA LYS A 127 0.47 6.90 3.59
C LYS A 127 1.41 5.73 3.85
N LEU A 128 2.35 5.87 4.78
CA LEU A 128 3.28 4.80 5.18
C LEU A 128 2.57 3.64 5.88
N ALA A 129 1.61 3.91 6.77
CA ALA A 129 0.80 2.88 7.41
C ALA A 129 -0.02 2.10 6.36
N TRP A 130 -0.63 2.80 5.39
CA TRP A 130 -1.34 2.17 4.29
C TRP A 130 -0.44 1.25 3.47
N PHE A 131 0.78 1.69 3.17
CA PHE A 131 1.80 0.87 2.52
C PHE A 131 2.13 -0.39 3.32
N THR A 132 2.36 -0.26 4.64
CA THR A 132 2.61 -1.41 5.52
C THR A 132 1.46 -2.42 5.48
N HIS A 133 0.21 -1.95 5.46
CA HIS A 133 -0.96 -2.82 5.34
C HIS A 133 -1.04 -3.54 3.98
N ILE A 134 -0.72 -2.85 2.87
CA ILE A 134 -0.61 -3.49 1.55
C ILE A 134 0.42 -4.63 1.59
N VAL A 135 1.64 -4.34 2.07
CA VAL A 135 2.72 -5.33 2.13
C VAL A 135 2.31 -6.51 3.01
N ALA A 136 1.73 -6.25 4.18
CA ALA A 136 1.21 -7.31 5.05
C ALA A 136 0.15 -8.19 4.35
N ALA A 137 -0.76 -7.60 3.57
CA ALA A 137 -1.75 -8.36 2.81
C ALA A 137 -1.12 -9.25 1.72
N ILE A 138 -0.11 -8.74 1.00
CA ILE A 138 0.64 -9.49 -0.03
C ILE A 138 1.39 -10.68 0.60
N LEU A 139 2.06 -10.46 1.73
CA LEU A 139 2.85 -11.47 2.43
C LEU A 139 1.97 -12.52 3.12
N ARG A 140 0.79 -12.14 3.63
CA ARG A 140 -0.18 -13.06 4.25
C ARG A 140 -0.67 -14.14 3.28
N THR A 141 -0.70 -13.83 1.98
CA THR A 141 -1.22 -14.76 0.97
C THR A 141 -0.14 -15.77 0.58
N LYS A 142 -0.15 -16.92 1.25
CA LYS A 142 0.72 -18.06 0.92
C LYS A 142 0.28 -18.67 -0.42
N GLN A 143 1.01 -18.39 -1.50
CA GLN A 143 0.80 -19.08 -2.77
C GLN A 143 1.52 -20.42 -2.80
N ILE A 144 0.86 -21.38 -3.45
CA ILE A 144 1.27 -22.78 -3.60
C ILE A 144 2.25 -22.79 -4.78
N SER A 145 3.51 -23.12 -4.51
CA SER A 145 4.64 -23.04 -5.44
C SER A 145 4.35 -23.65 -6.81
N GLY A 146 4.44 -22.82 -7.86
CA GLY A 146 4.83 -23.21 -9.22
C GLY A 146 6.28 -22.77 -9.49
N SER A 147 6.82 -23.05 -10.67
CA SER A 147 8.25 -22.94 -11.04
C SER A 147 8.92 -21.56 -10.92
N SER A 148 8.24 -20.54 -10.36
CA SER A 148 8.73 -19.17 -10.13
C SER A 148 8.96 -18.84 -8.64
N GLY A 149 9.09 -19.84 -7.77
CA GLY A 149 9.21 -19.65 -6.32
C GLY A 149 10.37 -18.75 -5.90
N GLU A 150 11.55 -18.94 -6.48
CA GLU A 150 12.77 -18.21 -6.08
C GLU A 150 12.70 -16.70 -6.41
N SER A 151 12.16 -16.32 -7.57
CA SER A 151 12.05 -14.89 -7.92
C SER A 151 11.01 -14.17 -7.06
N HIS A 152 9.94 -14.86 -6.66
CA HIS A 152 8.91 -14.28 -5.79
C HIS A 152 9.41 -14.11 -4.35
N GLU A 153 10.27 -15.01 -3.85
CA GLU A 153 10.88 -14.88 -2.54
C GLU A 153 11.82 -13.66 -2.44
N ILE A 154 12.56 -13.35 -3.52
CA ILE A 154 13.40 -12.15 -3.58
C ILE A 154 12.54 -10.88 -3.51
N LEU A 155 11.45 -10.82 -4.26
CA LEU A 155 10.52 -9.69 -4.23
C LEU A 155 9.83 -9.55 -2.87
N ASP A 156 9.41 -10.67 -2.25
CA ASP A 156 8.88 -10.70 -0.88
C ASP A 156 9.89 -10.14 0.12
N ALA A 157 11.17 -10.49 -0.02
CA ALA A 157 12.25 -9.97 0.83
C ALA A 157 12.50 -8.48 0.61
N GLU A 158 12.46 -8.00 -0.63
CA GLU A 158 12.66 -6.58 -0.97
C GLU A 158 11.60 -5.68 -0.33
N ILE A 159 10.31 -5.99 -0.55
CA ILE A 159 9.21 -5.20 0.03
C ILE A 159 9.17 -5.29 1.56
N SER A 160 9.56 -6.45 2.12
CA SER A 160 9.66 -6.64 3.57
C SER A 160 10.79 -5.80 4.17
N ALA A 161 11.95 -5.77 3.52
CA ALA A 161 13.09 -4.97 3.95
C ALA A 161 12.74 -3.48 3.99
N CYS A 162 11.94 -2.99 3.04
CA CYS A 162 11.44 -1.61 3.06
C CYS A 162 10.58 -1.32 4.30
N VAL A 163 9.62 -2.19 4.62
CA VAL A 163 8.79 -2.03 5.83
C VAL A 163 9.63 -2.11 7.12
N LEU A 164 10.63 -2.99 7.17
CA LEU A 164 11.52 -3.07 8.33
C LEU A 164 12.40 -1.83 8.48
N GLN A 165 12.83 -1.22 7.38
CA GLN A 165 13.55 0.06 7.43
C GLN A 165 12.68 1.18 8.02
N LEU A 166 11.38 1.20 7.74
CA LEU A 166 10.45 2.16 8.34
C LEU A 166 10.44 2.09 9.87
N ILE A 167 10.51 0.89 10.46
CA ILE A 167 10.55 0.72 11.92
C ILE A 167 11.74 1.49 12.52
N ASN A 168 12.92 1.32 11.93
CA ASN A 168 14.13 2.02 12.39
C ASN A 168 14.03 3.54 12.23
N ILE A 169 13.40 4.00 11.14
CA ILE A 169 13.21 5.43 10.88
C ILE A 169 12.22 6.03 11.90
N CYS A 170 11.08 5.38 12.15
CA CYS A 170 10.12 5.81 13.14
C CYS A 170 10.71 5.85 14.55
N ASP A 171 11.51 4.84 14.94
CA ASP A 171 12.16 4.78 16.25
C ASP A 171 13.17 5.92 16.44
N SER A 172 13.96 6.24 15.40
CA SER A 172 14.89 7.38 15.41
C SER A 172 14.18 8.74 15.56
N GLY A 173 12.99 8.88 14.97
CA GLY A 173 12.13 10.06 15.14
C GLY A 173 11.56 10.20 16.53
N PHE A 174 11.08 9.09 17.11
CA PHE A 174 10.57 9.05 18.47
C PHE A 174 11.65 9.44 19.49
N HIS A 175 12.85 8.90 19.36
CA HIS A 175 13.98 9.26 20.23
C HIS A 175 14.36 10.74 20.15
N SER A 176 14.24 11.36 18.96
CA SER A 176 14.46 12.79 18.76
C SER A 176 13.36 13.65 19.42
N LYS A 177 12.08 13.27 19.27
CA LYS A 177 10.93 13.97 19.90
C LYS A 177 10.91 13.88 21.43
N VAL A 178 11.41 12.79 22.01
CA VAL A 178 11.43 12.55 23.47
C VAL A 178 12.62 13.23 24.17
N CYS A 179 13.62 13.70 23.43
CA CYS A 179 14.77 14.39 24.00
C CYS A 179 14.82 15.91 23.72
N PRO A 180 13.78 16.72 24.05
CA PRO A 180 13.87 18.18 23.94
C PRO A 180 14.54 18.85 25.16
N TYR A 181 14.95 18.09 26.18
CA TYR A 181 15.63 18.62 27.36
C TYR A 181 16.98 17.94 27.58
N VAL A 182 17.97 18.37 26.80
CA VAL A 182 19.32 18.51 27.36
C VAL A 182 19.37 19.93 27.92
N PRO A 183 19.32 20.13 29.24
CA PRO A 183 19.54 21.44 29.81
C PRO A 183 20.97 21.86 29.46
N ILE A 184 21.09 22.93 28.68
CA ILE A 184 22.34 23.67 28.56
C ILE A 184 22.50 24.40 29.90
N TRP A 185 23.09 23.74 30.89
CA TRP A 185 23.66 24.40 32.06
C TRP A 185 25.09 23.89 32.26
N GLU A 186 26.01 24.83 32.00
CA GLU A 186 27.41 24.94 32.44
C GLU A 186 28.47 23.99 31.87
#